data_AF-A0A7X8PQ87-F1
#
_entry.id   AF-A0A7X8PQ87-F1
#
_cell.length_a   1.000
_cell.length_b   1.000
_cell.length_c   1.000
_cell.angle_alpha   90.00
_cell.angle_beta   90.00
_cell.angle_gamma   90.00
#
_symmetry.space_group_name_H-M   'P 1'
#
loop_
_entity.id
_entity.type
_entity.pdbx_description
1 polymer ?
#
loop_
_entity_poly.entity_id
_entity_poly.type
_entity_poly.pdbx_seq_one_letter_code
_entity_poly.pdbx_strand_id
1 'polypeptide(L)'
;MKTFKIIYIIIGVMLAAGVLISSLAGLPEKDRELYETACSLEDGRTDSIWPGLGISDYPVALRKGNTEYVLFNGSVDKRRPVLPVIACTAYPAGDTINVFMPCKSVMDSLGQIVEGFSSGSESFLIGQFSIESKRMSDNQYVALLYHETMHALQLSRYEDLLTEMADWGEEDVEEMMAELESDSSIQALYKEQSELLYRLVISEEIVPDADDIREYIKTREETLEVFRRHAGDRQGDMIGAYIDMTELLEGTASYVEAKTALALNDSELYEQYLSSLQETLPGREKYYKSGMGICLLLDRMSPGWKDELFGHGLTLAGMLEKAAEVSDDGGKEVYDTAG
;
A
#
# COMPACT_ATOMS: atom_id res chain seq x y z
N MET A 1 35.76 -46.66 -16.91
CA MET A 1 34.31 -46.75 -16.61
C MET A 1 33.95 -46.81 -15.13
N LYS A 2 34.67 -47.54 -14.26
CA LYS A 2 34.32 -47.62 -12.81
C LYS A 2 34.55 -46.30 -12.05
N THR A 3 35.63 -45.58 -12.35
CA THR A 3 35.99 -44.29 -11.70
C THR A 3 34.99 -43.18 -12.03
N PHE A 4 34.49 -43.12 -13.28
CA PHE A 4 33.48 -42.15 -13.69
C PHE A 4 32.15 -42.33 -12.96
N LYS A 5 31.70 -43.57 -12.72
CA LYS A 5 30.47 -43.85 -11.96
C LYS A 5 30.58 -43.40 -10.49
N ILE A 6 31.76 -43.51 -9.88
CA ILE A 6 32.00 -43.09 -8.50
C ILE A 6 31.90 -41.55 -8.38
N ILE A 7 32.43 -40.81 -9.35
CA ILE A 7 32.36 -39.34 -9.38
C ILE A 7 30.90 -38.85 -9.43
N TYR A 8 30.07 -39.42 -10.30
CA TYR A 8 28.65 -39.03 -10.39
C TYR A 8 27.85 -39.39 -9.14
N ILE A 9 28.16 -40.49 -8.48
CA ILE A 9 27.54 -40.84 -7.18
C ILE A 9 27.92 -39.82 -6.11
N ILE A 10 29.19 -39.40 -6.05
CA ILE A 10 29.65 -38.38 -5.10
C ILE A 10 28.98 -37.04 -5.38
N ILE A 11 28.88 -36.61 -6.64
CA ILE A 11 28.16 -35.39 -7.03
C ILE A 11 26.68 -35.49 -6.64
N GLY A 12 26.03 -36.63 -6.89
CA GLY A 12 24.64 -36.86 -6.49
C GLY A 12 24.43 -36.80 -4.98
N VAL A 13 25.34 -37.37 -4.19
CA VAL A 13 25.31 -37.29 -2.72
C VAL A 13 25.60 -35.88 -2.23
N MET A 14 26.54 -35.15 -2.83
CA MET A 14 26.81 -33.75 -2.48
C MET A 14 25.63 -32.84 -2.82
N LEU A 15 24.95 -33.06 -3.94
CA LEU A 15 23.73 -32.34 -4.30
C LEU A 15 22.58 -32.68 -3.34
N ALA A 16 22.38 -33.96 -3.02
CA ALA A 16 21.36 -34.38 -2.07
C ALA A 16 21.63 -33.82 -0.65
N ALA A 17 22.89 -33.84 -0.20
CA ALA A 17 23.31 -33.23 1.05
C ALA A 17 23.15 -31.71 1.03
N GLY A 18 23.47 -31.04 -0.07
CA GLY A 18 23.26 -29.60 -0.25
C GLY A 18 21.77 -29.23 -0.18
N VAL A 19 20.89 -30.03 -0.80
CA VAL A 19 19.43 -29.86 -0.70
C VAL A 19 18.94 -30.10 0.72
N LEU A 20 19.44 -31.14 1.40
CA LEU A 20 19.09 -31.42 2.80
C LEU A 20 19.53 -30.31 3.74
N ILE A 21 20.78 -29.83 3.63
CA ILE A 21 21.31 -28.72 4.43
C ILE A 21 20.52 -27.43 4.17
N SER A 22 20.15 -27.17 2.91
CA SER A 22 19.33 -26.01 2.56
C SER A 22 17.89 -26.13 3.06
N SER A 23 17.32 -27.33 3.12
CA SER A 23 16.00 -27.59 3.71
C SER A 23 15.98 -27.51 5.24
N LEU A 24 17.13 -27.78 5.87
CA LEU A 24 17.34 -27.65 7.31
C LEU A 24 17.58 -26.20 7.72
N ALA A 25 18.05 -25.33 6.82
CA ALA A 25 18.18 -23.90 7.08
C ALA A 25 16.81 -23.34 7.52
N GLY A 26 16.80 -22.70 8.69
CA GLY A 26 15.62 -22.03 9.23
C GLY A 26 15.29 -20.75 8.47
N LEU A 27 14.36 -19.96 9.01
CA LEU A 27 14.17 -18.59 8.57
C LEU A 27 15.53 -17.87 8.57
N PRO A 28 15.92 -17.15 7.50
CA PRO A 28 17.16 -16.42 7.51
C PRO A 28 17.18 -15.40 8.67
N GLU A 29 18.32 -15.29 9.36
CA GLU A 29 18.47 -14.41 10.54
C GLU A 29 18.07 -12.97 10.24
N LYS A 30 18.47 -12.45 9.08
CA LYS A 30 18.11 -11.10 8.65
C LYS A 30 16.60 -10.86 8.55
N ASP A 31 15.87 -11.83 8.00
CA ASP A 31 14.41 -11.75 7.87
C ASP A 31 13.74 -11.77 9.25
N ARG A 32 14.32 -12.52 10.21
CA ARG A 32 13.89 -12.52 11.60
C ARG A 32 14.12 -11.17 12.28
N GLU A 33 15.30 -10.58 12.11
CA GLU A 33 15.64 -9.26 12.65
C GLU A 33 14.69 -8.17 12.13
N LEU A 34 14.35 -8.22 10.84
CA LEU A 34 13.41 -7.26 10.22
C LEU A 34 12.00 -7.41 10.78
N TYR A 35 11.52 -8.64 10.97
CA TYR A 35 10.25 -8.89 11.63
C TYR A 35 10.26 -8.43 13.10
N GLU A 36 11.31 -8.74 13.86
CA GLU A 36 11.46 -8.28 15.25
C GLU A 36 11.52 -6.75 15.34
N THR A 37 12.15 -6.09 14.36
CA THR A 37 12.14 -4.63 14.23
C THR A 37 10.72 -4.11 13.99
N ALA A 38 9.96 -4.74 13.09
CA ALA A 38 8.57 -4.38 12.84
C ALA A 38 7.71 -4.50 14.11
N CYS A 39 7.80 -5.62 14.84
CA CYS A 39 7.09 -5.81 16.10
C CYS A 39 7.51 -4.79 17.18
N SER A 40 8.76 -4.31 17.16
CA SER A 40 9.23 -3.31 18.13
C SER A 40 8.56 -1.94 18.00
N LEU A 41 7.89 -1.66 16.87
CA LEU A 41 7.10 -0.43 16.68
C LEU A 41 5.75 -0.48 17.41
N GLU A 42 5.31 -1.65 17.88
CA GLU A 42 4.06 -1.83 18.65
C GLU A 42 4.20 -1.35 20.12
N ASP A 43 5.15 -0.45 20.40
CA ASP A 43 5.36 0.20 21.70
C ASP A 43 4.44 1.42 21.92
N GLY A 44 3.36 1.52 21.15
CA GLY A 44 2.43 2.64 21.08
C GLY A 44 2.65 3.56 19.87
N ARG A 45 3.77 3.42 19.13
CA ARG A 45 3.98 4.17 17.87
C ARG A 45 2.97 3.75 16.80
N THR A 46 2.67 2.46 16.65
CA THR A 46 1.69 1.99 15.65
C THR A 46 0.29 2.53 15.88
N ASP A 47 -0.18 2.64 17.13
CA ASP A 47 -1.48 3.25 17.45
C ASP A 47 -1.57 4.72 17.01
N SER A 48 -0.45 5.44 17.00
CA SER A 48 -0.39 6.81 16.47
C SER A 48 -0.41 6.87 14.94
N ILE A 49 0.00 5.78 14.27
CA ILE A 49 -0.10 5.64 12.82
C ILE A 49 -1.54 5.29 12.46
N TRP A 50 -2.03 4.14 12.96
CA TRP A 50 -3.38 3.66 12.71
C TRP A 50 -3.93 2.85 13.90
N PRO A 51 -5.13 3.16 14.42
CA PRO A 51 -5.70 2.45 15.57
C PRO A 51 -5.91 0.95 15.35
N GLY A 52 -5.25 0.14 16.19
CA GLY A 52 -5.32 -1.32 16.12
C GLY A 52 -4.56 -1.94 14.95
N LEU A 53 -3.53 -1.23 14.46
CA LEU A 53 -2.53 -1.78 13.54
C LEU A 53 -1.42 -2.46 14.36
N GLY A 54 -1.36 -3.78 14.26
CA GLY A 54 -0.30 -4.61 14.81
C GLY A 54 0.11 -5.68 13.81
N ILE A 55 1.40 -5.78 13.50
CA ILE A 55 1.93 -6.86 12.67
C ILE A 55 1.89 -8.19 13.41
N SER A 56 1.98 -8.16 14.74
CA SER A 56 1.90 -9.36 15.59
C SER A 56 0.49 -9.95 15.66
N ASP A 57 -0.55 -9.19 15.29
CA ASP A 57 -1.93 -9.64 15.23
C ASP A 57 -2.20 -10.61 14.07
N TYR A 58 -1.32 -10.66 13.06
CA TYR A 58 -1.47 -11.48 11.86
C TYR A 58 -0.29 -12.46 11.68
N PRO A 59 -0.52 -13.68 11.18
CA PRO A 59 0.57 -14.56 10.77
C PRO A 59 1.33 -14.00 9.55
N VAL A 60 2.63 -13.79 9.69
CA VAL A 60 3.51 -13.29 8.61
C VAL A 60 4.24 -14.45 7.94
N ALA A 61 3.91 -14.74 6.68
CA ALA A 61 4.48 -15.80 5.87
C ALA A 61 5.61 -15.27 4.96
N LEU A 62 6.86 -15.48 5.39
CA LEU A 62 8.05 -15.08 4.62
C LEU A 62 8.47 -16.19 3.64
N ARG A 63 8.48 -15.89 2.34
CA ARG A 63 8.76 -16.87 1.28
C ARG A 63 10.21 -16.82 0.81
N LYS A 64 10.86 -17.99 0.80
CA LYS A 64 12.16 -18.22 0.14
C LYS A 64 12.11 -19.48 -0.72
N GLY A 65 12.08 -19.28 -2.04
CA GLY A 65 11.93 -20.38 -3.00
C GLY A 65 10.59 -21.08 -2.84
N ASN A 66 10.63 -22.37 -2.46
CA ASN A 66 9.44 -23.21 -2.28
C ASN A 66 9.15 -23.50 -0.80
N THR A 67 9.48 -22.56 0.09
CA THR A 67 9.21 -22.66 1.52
C THR A 67 8.73 -21.31 2.04
N GLU A 68 7.64 -21.35 2.80
CA GLU A 68 7.18 -20.24 3.63
C GLU A 68 7.56 -20.50 5.08
N TYR A 69 8.05 -19.47 5.74
CA TYR A 69 8.29 -19.42 7.17
C TYR A 69 7.22 -18.52 7.78
N VAL A 70 6.27 -19.10 8.48
CA VAL A 70 5.15 -18.38 9.09
C VAL A 70 5.53 -18.00 10.50
N LEU A 71 5.64 -16.70 10.77
CA LEU A 71 5.88 -16.13 12.09
C LEU A 71 4.55 -15.72 12.70
N PHE A 72 4.23 -16.28 13.87
CA PHE A 72 3.02 -15.89 14.62
C PHE A 72 3.13 -16.31 16.09
N ASN A 73 2.71 -15.46 17.03
CA ASN A 73 2.72 -15.76 18.47
C ASN A 73 4.06 -16.33 19.00
N GLY A 74 5.17 -15.86 18.45
CA GLY A 74 6.52 -16.31 18.81
C GLY A 74 6.94 -17.68 18.25
N SER A 75 6.08 -18.37 17.48
CA SER A 75 6.47 -19.56 16.72
C SER A 75 6.95 -19.21 15.31
N VAL A 76 7.75 -20.10 14.73
CA VAL A 76 8.14 -20.06 13.32
C VAL A 76 7.85 -21.42 12.72
N ASP A 77 6.78 -21.51 11.93
CA ASP A 77 6.33 -22.74 11.30
C ASP A 77 6.73 -22.79 9.83
N LYS A 78 7.24 -23.94 9.38
CA LYS A 78 7.60 -24.14 7.97
C LYS A 78 6.43 -24.78 7.23
N ARG A 79 6.01 -24.19 6.10
CA ARG A 79 5.04 -24.78 5.19
C ARG A 79 5.43 -24.63 3.73
N ARG A 80 4.72 -25.35 2.86
CA ARG A 80 4.78 -25.09 1.41
C ARG A 80 4.04 -23.78 1.11
N PRO A 81 4.42 -23.06 0.04
CA PRO A 81 3.74 -21.84 -0.33
C PRO A 81 2.24 -22.04 -0.52
N VAL A 82 1.44 -21.14 0.05
CA VAL A 82 -0.01 -21.12 -0.16
C VAL A 82 -0.31 -20.55 -1.54
N LEU A 83 0.40 -19.49 -1.90
CA LEU A 83 0.21 -18.78 -3.15
C LEU A 83 1.11 -19.38 -4.26
N PRO A 84 0.60 -19.54 -5.49
CA PRO A 84 1.37 -20.13 -6.59
C PRO A 84 2.53 -19.22 -7.04
N VAL A 85 2.44 -17.92 -6.76
CA VAL A 85 3.41 -16.89 -7.15
C VAL A 85 4.10 -16.27 -5.94
N ILE A 86 5.28 -15.68 -6.17
CA ILE A 86 5.92 -14.81 -5.18
C ILE A 86 5.07 -13.53 -5.12
N ALA A 87 4.50 -13.24 -3.96
CA ALA A 87 3.62 -12.10 -3.76
C ALA A 87 4.02 -11.32 -2.50
N CYS A 88 3.79 -10.02 -2.56
CA CYS A 88 3.69 -9.08 -1.45
C CYS A 88 2.19 -8.80 -1.32
N THR A 89 1.53 -9.30 -0.28
CA THR A 89 0.05 -9.24 -0.19
C THR A 89 -0.46 -9.67 1.19
N ALA A 90 -1.66 -9.25 1.59
CA ALA A 90 -2.45 -9.91 2.63
C ALA A 90 -3.54 -10.80 2.03
N TYR A 91 -3.64 -12.08 2.44
CA TYR A 91 -4.61 -13.00 1.85
C TYR A 91 -5.18 -14.02 2.87
N PRO A 92 -6.48 -14.38 2.78
CA PRO A 92 -7.05 -15.45 3.59
C PRO A 92 -6.37 -16.81 3.38
N ALA A 93 -5.83 -17.41 4.44
CA ALA A 93 -5.14 -18.70 4.39
C ALA A 93 -5.62 -19.62 5.52
N GLY A 94 -6.69 -20.37 5.24
CA GLY A 94 -7.40 -21.13 6.27
C GLY A 94 -8.40 -20.22 6.99
N ASP A 95 -8.37 -20.24 8.33
CA ASP A 95 -9.27 -19.44 9.17
C ASP A 95 -8.67 -18.08 9.59
N THR A 96 -7.52 -17.70 9.01
CA THR A 96 -6.80 -16.46 9.33
C THR A 96 -6.42 -15.70 8.07
N ILE A 97 -6.31 -14.38 8.17
CA ILE A 97 -5.68 -13.55 7.15
C ILE A 97 -4.18 -13.54 7.41
N ASN A 98 -3.38 -13.90 6.41
CA ASN A 98 -1.94 -13.96 6.49
C ASN A 98 -1.31 -12.82 5.69
N VAL A 99 -0.24 -12.23 6.22
CA VAL A 99 0.63 -11.30 5.49
C VAL A 99 1.69 -12.12 4.76
N PHE A 100 1.72 -12.08 3.44
CA PHE A 100 2.66 -12.78 2.58
C PHE A 100 3.73 -11.83 2.08
N MET A 101 4.98 -12.18 2.31
CA MET A 101 6.12 -11.37 1.89
C MET A 101 7.23 -12.25 1.34
N PRO A 102 7.89 -11.87 0.23
CA PRO A 102 9.14 -12.51 -0.15
C PRO A 102 10.21 -12.15 0.89
N CYS A 103 11.09 -13.09 1.25
CA CYS A 103 12.23 -12.75 2.12
C CYS A 103 13.05 -11.60 1.52
N LYS A 104 13.69 -10.78 2.37
CA LYS A 104 14.50 -9.62 1.98
C LYS A 104 15.53 -9.94 0.90
N SER A 105 16.19 -11.09 1.00
CA SER A 105 17.15 -11.55 0.00
C SER A 105 16.53 -11.84 -1.38
N VAL A 106 15.26 -12.26 -1.41
CA VAL A 106 14.48 -12.44 -2.65
C VAL A 106 14.10 -11.07 -3.20
N MET A 107 13.59 -10.17 -2.36
CA MET A 107 13.28 -8.77 -2.74
C MET A 107 14.49 -8.06 -3.35
N ASP A 108 15.66 -8.15 -2.69
CA ASP A 108 16.91 -7.56 -3.18
C ASP A 108 17.39 -8.14 -4.53
N SER A 109 16.97 -9.35 -4.85
CA SER A 109 17.31 -10.03 -6.10
C SER A 109 16.33 -9.70 -7.23
N LEU A 110 15.09 -9.31 -6.89
CA LEU A 110 14.03 -8.99 -7.84
C LEU A 110 14.06 -7.52 -8.30
N GLY A 111 14.64 -6.61 -7.50
CA GLY A 111 14.64 -5.16 -7.79
C GLY A 111 13.48 -4.43 -7.08
N GLN A 112 13.22 -3.17 -7.44
CA GLN A 112 12.04 -2.45 -6.94
C GLN A 112 10.76 -3.15 -7.41
N ILE A 113 9.77 -3.31 -6.54
CA ILE A 113 8.44 -3.73 -6.98
C ILE A 113 7.89 -2.63 -7.89
N VAL A 114 7.45 -2.99 -9.09
CA VAL A 114 6.58 -2.13 -9.91
C VAL A 114 5.27 -2.87 -9.96
N GLU A 115 4.28 -2.33 -9.25
CA GLU A 115 3.05 -3.02 -8.92
C GLU A 115 2.18 -3.13 -10.17
N GLY A 116 2.24 -4.30 -10.81
CA GLY A 116 1.38 -4.66 -11.94
C GLY A 116 0.56 -5.89 -11.57
N PHE A 117 -0.76 -5.76 -11.64
CA PHE A 117 -1.70 -6.84 -11.34
C PHE A 117 -2.13 -7.56 -12.64
N SER A 118 -2.21 -8.90 -12.64
CA SER A 118 -2.80 -9.68 -13.72
C SER A 118 -4.25 -10.08 -13.42
N SER A 119 -5.15 -9.86 -14.35
CA SER A 119 -6.61 -9.95 -14.23
C SER A 119 -7.23 -11.30 -13.84
N GLY A 120 -8.33 -11.22 -13.07
CA GLY A 120 -9.26 -12.31 -12.77
C GLY A 120 -9.77 -12.27 -11.32
N SER A 121 -10.93 -12.84 -10.98
CA SER A 121 -11.46 -12.80 -9.60
C SER A 121 -10.66 -13.63 -8.56
N GLU A 122 -9.42 -14.03 -8.89
CA GLU A 122 -8.42 -14.68 -8.02
C GLU A 122 -7.21 -13.75 -7.73
N SER A 123 -7.38 -12.45 -7.98
CA SER A 123 -6.31 -11.48 -8.22
C SER A 123 -6.09 -10.49 -7.08
N PHE A 124 -5.61 -10.97 -5.93
CA PHE A 124 -5.01 -10.14 -4.86
C PHE A 124 -3.49 -10.37 -4.68
N LEU A 125 -2.88 -11.13 -5.58
CA LEU A 125 -1.45 -11.44 -5.72
C LEU A 125 -0.66 -10.38 -6.53
N ILE A 126 0.01 -9.43 -5.86
CA ILE A 126 0.97 -8.52 -6.51
C ILE A 126 2.05 -9.36 -7.22
N GLY A 127 2.14 -9.22 -8.54
CA GLY A 127 2.86 -10.16 -9.41
C GLY A 127 3.92 -9.56 -10.32
N GLN A 128 4.22 -8.26 -10.25
CA GLN A 128 5.20 -7.64 -11.14
C GLN A 128 6.30 -6.93 -10.35
N PHE A 129 7.55 -7.20 -10.72
CA PHE A 129 8.76 -6.62 -10.12
C PHE A 129 9.54 -5.93 -11.24
N SER A 130 9.97 -4.68 -11.04
CA SER A 130 10.87 -3.99 -11.96
C SER A 130 12.32 -4.18 -11.53
N ILE A 131 13.15 -4.64 -12.45
CA ILE A 131 14.58 -4.80 -12.23
C ILE A 131 15.27 -3.44 -12.43
N GLU A 132 15.02 -2.48 -11.55
CA GLU A 132 15.93 -1.36 -11.33
C GLU A 132 16.90 -1.69 -10.19
N SER A 133 18.19 -1.55 -10.47
CA SER A 133 19.33 -2.12 -9.72
C SER A 133 19.59 -1.58 -8.29
N LYS A 134 18.61 -0.91 -7.66
CA LYS A 134 18.74 -0.40 -6.29
C LYS A 134 18.15 -1.41 -5.31
N ARG A 135 18.99 -1.96 -4.43
CA ARG A 135 18.53 -2.83 -3.33
C ARG A 135 17.60 -2.03 -2.42
N MET A 136 16.53 -2.67 -1.98
CA MET A 136 15.60 -2.11 -0.98
C MET A 136 16.35 -1.91 0.35
N SER A 137 16.09 -0.81 1.06
CA SER A 137 16.66 -0.64 2.41
C SER A 137 15.95 -1.57 3.41
N ASP A 138 16.55 -1.77 4.58
CA ASP A 138 15.90 -2.53 5.65
C ASP A 138 14.63 -1.83 6.16
N ASN A 139 14.69 -0.51 6.33
CA ASN A 139 13.54 0.28 6.76
C ASN A 139 12.42 0.29 5.73
N GLN A 140 12.74 0.33 4.43
CA GLN A 140 11.75 0.22 3.35
C GLN A 140 11.06 -1.15 3.36
N TYR A 141 11.79 -2.23 3.64
CA TYR A 141 11.19 -3.56 3.79
C TYR A 141 10.27 -3.64 5.02
N VAL A 142 10.64 -3.01 6.15
CA VAL A 142 9.77 -2.93 7.34
C VAL A 142 8.53 -2.06 7.08
N ALA A 143 8.69 -0.95 6.35
CA ALA A 143 7.56 -0.12 5.95
C ALA A 143 6.57 -0.91 5.06
N LEU A 144 7.08 -1.66 4.09
CA LEU A 144 6.27 -2.53 3.23
C LEU A 144 5.60 -3.68 3.98
N LEU A 145 6.24 -4.24 5.03
CA LEU A 145 5.57 -5.18 5.93
C LEU A 145 4.33 -4.55 6.59
N TYR A 146 4.41 -3.28 6.99
CA TYR A 146 3.29 -2.54 7.58
C TYR A 146 2.22 -2.17 6.55
N HIS A 147 2.61 -1.89 5.30
CA HIS A 147 1.69 -1.74 4.18
C HIS A 147 0.79 -2.98 4.05
N GLU A 148 1.39 -4.17 3.96
CA GLU A 148 0.62 -5.42 3.86
C GLU A 148 -0.17 -5.74 5.13
N THR A 149 0.36 -5.35 6.29
CA THR A 149 -0.37 -5.47 7.55
C THR A 149 -1.61 -4.57 7.54
N MET A 150 -1.58 -3.41 6.88
CA MET A 150 -2.74 -2.55 6.71
C MET A 150 -3.81 -3.25 5.86
N HIS A 151 -3.44 -3.95 4.78
CA HIS A 151 -4.40 -4.76 4.03
C HIS A 151 -4.97 -5.90 4.85
N ALA A 152 -4.16 -6.56 5.69
CA ALA A 152 -4.67 -7.58 6.60
C ALA A 152 -5.71 -7.00 7.59
N LEU A 153 -5.47 -5.79 8.09
CA LEU A 153 -6.41 -5.06 8.93
C LEU A 153 -7.69 -4.69 8.18
N GLN A 154 -7.59 -4.15 6.97
CA GLN A 154 -8.73 -3.81 6.11
C GLN A 154 -9.59 -5.05 5.85
N LEU A 155 -8.98 -6.16 5.43
CA LEU A 155 -9.66 -7.44 5.21
C LEU A 155 -10.35 -7.94 6.48
N SER A 156 -9.68 -7.85 7.64
CA SER A 156 -10.24 -8.37 8.90
C SER A 156 -11.47 -7.60 9.41
N ARG A 157 -11.60 -6.32 9.03
CA ARG A 157 -12.67 -5.44 9.52
C ARG A 157 -13.76 -5.19 8.49
N TYR A 158 -13.44 -5.28 7.20
CA TYR A 158 -14.30 -4.80 6.12
C TYR A 158 -14.41 -5.79 4.94
N GLU A 159 -14.21 -7.09 5.18
CA GLU A 159 -14.29 -8.15 4.15
C GLU A 159 -15.53 -8.01 3.25
N ASP A 160 -16.71 -7.79 3.82
CA ASP A 160 -17.95 -7.63 3.07
C ASP A 160 -17.90 -6.42 2.12
N LEU A 161 -17.42 -5.27 2.61
CA LEU A 161 -17.28 -4.05 1.81
C LEU A 161 -16.27 -4.23 0.67
N LEU A 162 -15.14 -4.88 0.95
CA LEU A 162 -14.10 -5.15 -0.04
C LEU A 162 -14.58 -6.15 -1.10
N THR A 163 -15.37 -7.14 -0.69
CA THR A 163 -15.96 -8.12 -1.62
C THR A 163 -16.99 -7.48 -2.53
N GLU A 164 -17.84 -6.57 -2.00
CA GLU A 164 -18.78 -5.79 -2.81
C GLU A 164 -18.07 -4.86 -3.81
N MET A 165 -16.91 -4.33 -3.43
CA MET A 165 -16.07 -3.48 -4.26
C MET A 165 -15.34 -4.28 -5.37
N ALA A 166 -14.83 -5.47 -5.06
CA ALA A 166 -14.09 -6.32 -6.01
C ALA A 166 -14.95 -6.91 -7.14
N ASP A 167 -16.29 -6.95 -6.99
CA ASP A 167 -17.22 -7.45 -8.02
C ASP A 167 -17.34 -6.50 -9.24
N TRP A 168 -16.63 -5.37 -9.22
CA TRP A 168 -16.69 -4.29 -10.21
C TRP A 168 -15.68 -4.49 -11.36
N GLY A 169 -15.56 -5.70 -11.92
CA GLY A 169 -14.89 -5.96 -13.21
C GLY A 169 -13.66 -5.09 -13.53
N GLU A 170 -12.70 -5.01 -12.60
CA GLU A 170 -11.61 -4.01 -12.58
C GLU A 170 -10.78 -3.96 -13.87
N GLU A 171 -10.62 -5.10 -14.56
CA GLU A 171 -9.85 -5.20 -15.80
C GLU A 171 -10.42 -4.31 -16.92
N ASP A 172 -11.75 -4.22 -17.04
CA ASP A 172 -12.40 -3.35 -18.02
C ASP A 172 -12.17 -1.87 -17.65
N VAL A 173 -12.10 -1.55 -16.35
CA VAL A 173 -11.91 -0.18 -15.86
C VAL A 173 -10.48 0.30 -16.07
N GLU A 174 -9.47 -0.53 -15.74
CA GLU A 174 -8.07 -0.17 -15.94
C GLU A 174 -7.72 0.01 -17.43
N GLU A 175 -8.24 -0.84 -18.32
CA GLU A 175 -8.04 -0.69 -19.78
C GLU A 175 -8.67 0.63 -20.27
N MET A 176 -9.91 0.93 -19.85
CA MET A 176 -10.55 2.21 -20.16
C MET A 176 -9.74 3.41 -19.66
N MET A 177 -9.22 3.33 -18.43
CA MET A 177 -8.40 4.41 -17.85
C MET A 177 -7.09 4.61 -18.62
N ALA A 178 -6.41 3.53 -19.00
CA ALA A 178 -5.18 3.60 -19.77
C ALA A 178 -5.40 4.28 -21.14
N GLU A 179 -6.53 4.01 -21.81
CA GLU A 179 -6.91 4.69 -23.04
C GLU A 179 -7.13 6.20 -22.81
N LEU A 180 -7.87 6.55 -21.76
CA LEU A 180 -8.20 7.95 -21.42
C LEU A 180 -6.97 8.75 -20.99
N GLU A 181 -6.03 8.13 -20.29
CA GLU A 181 -4.77 8.74 -19.85
C GLU A 181 -3.82 9.09 -20.98
N SER A 182 -4.07 8.62 -22.20
CA SER A 182 -3.36 9.10 -23.40
C SER A 182 -3.74 10.53 -23.79
N ASP A 183 -4.85 11.07 -23.27
CA ASP A 183 -5.28 12.45 -23.50
C ASP A 183 -4.46 13.45 -22.69
N SER A 184 -3.87 14.44 -23.37
CA SER A 184 -3.02 15.45 -22.74
C SER A 184 -3.75 16.39 -21.78
N SER A 185 -5.07 16.55 -21.92
CA SER A 185 -5.89 17.33 -20.98
C SER A 185 -6.04 16.61 -19.64
N ILE A 186 -6.23 15.29 -19.66
CA ILE A 186 -6.29 14.47 -18.45
C ILE A 186 -4.92 14.46 -17.75
N GLN A 187 -3.83 14.30 -18.51
CA GLN A 187 -2.48 14.37 -17.95
C GLN A 187 -2.18 15.72 -17.30
N ALA A 188 -2.64 16.82 -17.92
CA ALA A 188 -2.46 18.16 -17.36
C ALA A 188 -3.23 18.33 -16.04
N LEU A 189 -4.48 17.89 -15.98
CA LEU A 189 -5.29 17.92 -14.75
C LEU A 189 -4.69 17.04 -13.64
N TYR A 190 -4.13 15.88 -13.98
CA TYR A 190 -3.45 15.04 -12.99
C TYR A 190 -2.19 15.67 -12.43
N LYS A 191 -1.41 16.32 -13.30
CA LYS A 191 -0.23 17.06 -12.88
C LYS A 191 -0.61 18.23 -11.97
N GLU A 192 -1.68 18.94 -12.28
CA GLU A 192 -2.18 20.03 -11.44
C GLU A 192 -2.65 19.51 -10.06
N GLN A 193 -3.41 18.42 -10.03
CA GLN A 193 -3.80 17.76 -8.78
C GLN A 193 -2.59 17.34 -7.93
N SER A 194 -1.58 16.72 -8.54
CA SER A 194 -0.39 16.25 -7.83
C SER A 194 0.44 17.41 -7.27
N GLU A 195 0.58 18.50 -8.02
CA GLU A 195 1.25 19.73 -7.59
C GLU A 195 0.51 20.44 -6.44
N LEU A 196 -0.83 20.52 -6.51
CA LEU A 196 -1.66 21.09 -5.44
C LEU A 196 -1.56 20.24 -4.17
N LEU A 197 -1.76 18.92 -4.29
CA LEU A 197 -1.72 18.01 -3.15
C LEU A 197 -0.35 17.99 -2.47
N TYR A 198 0.74 17.93 -3.26
CA TYR A 198 2.09 17.99 -2.72
C TYR A 198 2.30 19.27 -1.92
N ARG A 199 1.95 20.44 -2.50
CA ARG A 199 2.10 21.75 -1.83
C ARG A 199 1.35 21.81 -0.51
N LEU A 200 0.10 21.33 -0.50
CA LEU A 200 -0.72 21.24 0.70
C LEU A 200 -0.05 20.38 1.77
N VAL A 201 0.48 19.20 1.38
CA VAL A 201 1.11 18.25 2.30
C VAL A 201 2.43 18.76 2.88
N ILE A 202 3.29 19.38 2.05
CA ILE A 202 4.60 19.88 2.50
C ILE A 202 4.55 21.26 3.16
N SER A 203 3.39 21.93 3.16
CA SER A 203 3.22 23.23 3.81
C SER A 203 3.56 23.13 5.30
N GLU A 204 4.36 24.08 5.80
CA GLU A 204 4.69 24.21 7.22
C GLU A 204 3.49 24.67 8.08
N GLU A 205 2.38 25.04 7.44
CA GLU A 205 1.15 25.41 8.13
C GLU A 205 0.56 24.20 8.87
N ILE A 206 0.16 24.44 10.13
CA ILE A 206 -0.41 23.40 11.00
C ILE A 206 -1.74 22.90 10.42
N VAL A 207 -2.54 23.82 9.89
CA VAL A 207 -3.80 23.52 9.20
C VAL A 207 -3.69 24.12 7.80
N PRO A 208 -3.81 23.31 6.73
CA PRO A 208 -3.79 23.81 5.36
C PRO A 208 -4.98 24.72 5.07
N ASP A 209 -4.76 25.70 4.18
CA ASP A 209 -5.79 26.63 3.73
C ASP A 209 -6.97 25.90 3.05
N ALA A 210 -8.19 26.26 3.46
CA ALA A 210 -9.42 25.62 2.98
C ALA A 210 -9.73 25.96 1.51
N ASP A 211 -9.32 27.14 1.01
CA ASP A 211 -9.47 27.50 -0.40
C ASP A 211 -8.53 26.66 -1.29
N ASP A 212 -7.30 26.41 -0.86
CA ASP A 212 -6.36 25.56 -1.60
C ASP A 212 -6.86 24.10 -1.66
N ILE A 213 -7.52 23.61 -0.60
CA ILE A 213 -8.14 22.28 -0.62
C ILE A 213 -9.35 22.25 -1.55
N ARG A 214 -10.19 23.28 -1.53
CA ARG A 214 -11.29 23.40 -2.49
C ARG A 214 -10.79 23.44 -3.93
N GLU A 215 -9.65 24.08 -4.18
CA GLU A 215 -9.00 24.06 -5.50
C GLU A 215 -8.59 22.63 -5.88
N TYR A 216 -7.97 21.86 -4.97
CA TYR A 216 -7.65 20.45 -5.21
C TYR A 216 -8.90 19.61 -5.52
N ILE A 217 -9.96 19.72 -4.71
CA ILE A 217 -11.22 18.99 -4.90
C ILE A 217 -11.85 19.35 -6.24
N LYS A 218 -11.90 20.64 -6.58
CA LYS A 218 -12.43 21.11 -7.87
C LYS A 218 -11.66 20.52 -9.05
N THR A 219 -10.33 20.49 -9.02
CA THR A 219 -9.53 19.91 -10.13
C THR A 219 -9.75 18.40 -10.26
N ARG A 220 -9.98 17.71 -9.14
CA ARG A 220 -10.39 16.29 -9.15
C ARG A 220 -11.76 16.11 -9.82
N GLU A 221 -12.76 16.90 -9.44
CA GLU A 221 -14.10 16.84 -10.04
C GLU A 221 -14.06 17.14 -11.55
N GLU A 222 -13.27 18.13 -11.96
CA GLU A 222 -13.05 18.45 -13.37
C GLU A 222 -12.47 17.25 -14.14
N THR A 223 -11.58 16.47 -13.51
CA THR A 223 -11.02 15.24 -14.10
C THR A 223 -12.08 14.16 -14.28
N LEU A 224 -12.90 13.92 -13.24
CA LEU A 224 -14.00 12.94 -13.33
C LEU A 224 -15.03 13.35 -14.39
N GLU A 225 -15.30 14.65 -14.54
CA GLU A 225 -16.18 15.16 -15.58
C GLU A 225 -15.60 14.99 -16.99
N VAL A 226 -14.27 15.08 -17.14
CA VAL A 226 -13.61 14.70 -18.41
C VAL A 226 -13.82 13.22 -18.69
N PHE A 227 -13.73 12.34 -17.69
CA PHE A 227 -14.00 10.91 -17.88
C PHE A 227 -15.44 10.62 -18.31
N ARG A 228 -16.43 11.21 -17.65
CA ARG A 228 -17.85 11.07 -18.06
C ARG A 228 -18.07 11.55 -19.50
N ARG A 229 -17.46 12.67 -19.90
CA ARG A 229 -17.58 13.18 -21.27
C ARG A 229 -16.99 12.25 -22.33
N HIS A 230 -15.91 11.54 -22.02
CA HIS A 230 -15.25 10.65 -22.97
C HIS A 230 -15.82 9.23 -22.98
N ALA A 231 -16.07 8.65 -21.81
CA ALA A 231 -16.52 7.27 -21.66
C ALA A 231 -18.05 7.12 -21.55
N GLY A 232 -18.77 8.22 -21.31
CA GLY A 232 -20.20 8.24 -20.96
C GLY A 232 -20.40 8.22 -19.44
N ASP A 233 -21.55 8.72 -18.97
CA ASP A 233 -21.84 8.91 -17.54
C ASP A 233 -21.60 7.65 -16.70
N ARG A 234 -22.17 6.51 -17.12
CA ARG A 234 -22.05 5.24 -16.39
C ARG A 234 -20.59 4.79 -16.25
N GLN A 235 -19.82 4.82 -17.34
CA GLN A 235 -18.42 4.41 -17.33
C GLN A 235 -17.55 5.41 -16.55
N GLY A 236 -17.81 6.71 -16.69
CA GLY A 236 -17.14 7.74 -15.91
C GLY A 236 -17.39 7.59 -14.42
N ASP A 237 -18.61 7.24 -14.01
CA ASP A 237 -18.94 6.96 -12.60
C ASP A 237 -18.24 5.68 -12.09
N MET A 238 -18.13 4.64 -12.93
CA MET A 238 -17.36 3.43 -12.59
C MET A 238 -15.88 3.75 -12.39
N ILE A 239 -15.28 4.56 -13.26
CA ILE A 239 -13.88 5.01 -13.10
C ILE A 239 -13.73 5.81 -11.82
N GLY A 240 -14.64 6.74 -11.52
CA GLY A 240 -14.60 7.53 -10.28
C GLY A 240 -14.62 6.65 -9.03
N ALA A 241 -15.53 5.67 -8.97
CA ALA A 241 -15.60 4.73 -7.86
C ALA A 241 -14.35 3.86 -7.72
N TYR A 242 -13.76 3.42 -8.84
CA TYR A 242 -12.49 2.68 -8.83
C TYR A 242 -11.34 3.54 -8.28
N ILE A 243 -11.28 4.81 -8.64
CA ILE A 243 -10.28 5.76 -8.10
C ILE A 243 -10.48 5.92 -6.59
N ASP A 244 -11.71 6.19 -6.15
CA ASP A 244 -12.02 6.38 -4.73
C ASP A 244 -11.70 5.12 -3.90
N MET A 245 -11.98 3.94 -4.44
CA MET A 245 -11.62 2.65 -3.84
C MET A 245 -10.11 2.48 -3.77
N THR A 246 -9.39 2.74 -4.86
CA THR A 246 -7.92 2.61 -4.89
C THR A 246 -7.27 3.55 -3.88
N GLU A 247 -7.70 4.82 -3.83
CA GLU A 247 -7.21 5.76 -2.83
C GLU A 247 -7.50 5.29 -1.40
N LEU A 248 -8.68 4.75 -1.16
CA LEU A 248 -9.07 4.23 0.15
C LEU A 248 -8.19 3.05 0.58
N LEU A 249 -8.02 2.04 -0.26
CA LEU A 249 -7.31 0.81 0.11
C LEU A 249 -5.79 1.01 0.08
N GLU A 250 -5.29 1.46 -1.05
CA GLU A 250 -3.87 1.51 -1.35
C GLU A 250 -3.25 2.81 -0.85
N GLY A 251 -4.02 3.90 -0.87
CA GLY A 251 -3.57 5.16 -0.29
C GLY A 251 -3.45 5.11 1.24
N THR A 252 -4.34 4.40 1.94
CA THR A 252 -4.18 4.22 3.39
C THR A 252 -3.03 3.27 3.74
N ALA A 253 -2.78 2.23 2.93
CA ALA A 253 -1.61 1.38 3.07
C ALA A 253 -0.30 2.13 2.81
N SER A 254 -0.25 2.95 1.74
CA SER A 254 0.87 3.85 1.43
C SER A 254 1.10 4.91 2.51
N TYR A 255 0.03 5.44 3.10
CA TYR A 255 0.12 6.31 4.28
C TYR A 255 0.76 5.60 5.47
N VAL A 256 0.31 4.37 5.78
CA VAL A 256 0.90 3.55 6.85
C VAL A 256 2.38 3.29 6.58
N GLU A 257 2.75 3.01 5.34
CA GLU A 257 4.13 2.80 4.91
C GLU A 257 5.00 4.05 5.17
N ALA A 258 4.56 5.22 4.72
CA ALA A 258 5.26 6.48 4.94
C ALA A 258 5.40 6.82 6.43
N LYS A 259 4.32 6.67 7.21
CA LYS A 259 4.35 6.93 8.67
C LYS A 259 5.22 5.91 9.41
N THR A 260 5.35 4.69 8.90
CA THR A 260 6.27 3.68 9.42
C THR A 260 7.73 4.08 9.18
N ALA A 261 8.06 4.60 7.98
CA ALA A 261 9.39 5.15 7.72
C ALA A 261 9.75 6.27 8.72
N LEU A 262 8.80 7.17 9.01
CA LEU A 262 8.97 8.20 10.03
C LEU A 262 9.15 7.62 11.43
N ALA A 263 8.38 6.60 11.82
CA ALA A 263 8.49 5.93 13.12
C ALA A 263 9.81 5.15 13.31
N LEU A 264 10.43 4.74 12.21
CA LEU A 264 11.77 4.15 12.15
C LEU A 264 12.89 5.21 12.22
N ASN A 265 12.55 6.49 12.30
CA ASN A 265 13.47 7.63 12.21
C ASN A 265 14.24 7.70 10.88
N ASP A 266 13.63 7.23 9.78
CA ASP A 266 14.21 7.30 8.44
C ASP A 266 13.62 8.50 7.68
N SER A 267 14.13 9.69 8.00
CA SER A 267 13.67 10.94 7.37
C SER A 267 13.90 10.96 5.87
N GLU A 268 14.98 10.34 5.37
CA GLU A 268 15.26 10.29 3.93
C GLU A 268 14.21 9.44 3.20
N LEU A 269 13.86 8.27 3.74
CA LEU A 269 12.80 7.44 3.19
C LEU A 269 11.43 8.12 3.28
N TYR A 270 11.14 8.78 4.40
CA TYR A 270 9.89 9.55 4.55
C TYR A 270 9.80 10.70 3.52
N GLU A 271 10.88 11.46 3.31
CA GLU A 271 10.96 12.50 2.29
C GLU A 271 10.80 11.95 0.86
N GLN A 272 11.25 10.71 0.60
CA GLN A 272 11.00 10.03 -0.68
C GLN A 272 9.50 9.79 -0.90
N TYR A 273 8.75 9.33 0.11
CA TYR A 273 7.28 9.20 -0.01
C TYR A 273 6.62 10.56 -0.27
N LEU A 274 7.00 11.61 0.47
CA LEU A 274 6.46 12.95 0.23
C LEU A 274 6.76 13.46 -1.18
N SER A 275 7.98 13.28 -1.65
CA SER A 275 8.40 13.68 -3.00
C SER A 275 7.69 12.88 -4.08
N SER A 276 7.33 11.62 -3.80
CA SER A 276 6.62 10.75 -4.73
C SER A 276 5.22 11.27 -5.09
N LEU A 277 4.62 12.13 -4.25
CA LEU A 277 3.35 12.81 -4.56
C LEU A 277 3.42 13.64 -5.84
N GLN A 278 4.60 14.11 -6.25
CA GLN A 278 4.77 14.89 -7.48
C GLN A 278 4.85 14.03 -8.75
N GLU A 279 5.00 12.72 -8.60
CA GLU A 279 5.18 11.81 -9.73
C GLU A 279 3.86 11.57 -10.46
N THR A 280 3.81 11.98 -11.73
CA THR A 280 2.69 11.71 -12.63
C THR A 280 2.94 10.39 -13.36
N LEU A 281 2.77 9.26 -12.67
CA LEU A 281 2.87 7.94 -13.28
C LEU A 281 1.54 7.56 -13.97
N PRO A 282 1.59 6.88 -15.13
CA PRO A 282 0.39 6.28 -15.72
C PRO A 282 -0.11 5.11 -14.86
N GLY A 283 -1.39 4.78 -14.97
CA GLY A 283 -2.00 3.66 -14.23
C GLY A 283 -2.28 3.99 -12.76
N ARG A 284 -2.62 2.98 -11.97
CA ARG A 284 -3.23 3.17 -10.66
C ARG A 284 -2.32 3.70 -9.55
N GLU A 285 -0.99 3.56 -9.68
CA GLU A 285 -0.01 3.97 -8.66
C GLU A 285 -0.14 5.46 -8.25
N LYS A 286 -0.62 6.33 -9.16
CA LYS A 286 -0.89 7.74 -8.82
C LYS A 286 -1.98 7.90 -7.76
N TYR A 287 -2.92 6.95 -7.67
CA TYR A 287 -4.00 6.97 -6.67
C TYR A 287 -3.53 6.50 -5.30
N TYR A 288 -2.47 5.69 -5.24
CA TYR A 288 -1.83 5.30 -3.99
C TYR A 288 -1.22 6.55 -3.35
N LYS A 289 -0.53 7.34 -4.18
CA LYS A 289 0.06 8.62 -3.81
C LYS A 289 -0.99 9.65 -3.42
N SER A 290 -2.05 9.83 -4.22
CA SER A 290 -3.08 10.81 -3.87
C SER A 290 -3.82 10.42 -2.59
N GLY A 291 -4.20 9.15 -2.42
CA GLY A 291 -4.81 8.67 -1.20
C GLY A 291 -3.90 8.84 0.03
N MET A 292 -2.60 8.54 -0.09
CA MET A 292 -1.61 8.83 0.95
C MET A 292 -1.57 10.32 1.30
N GLY A 293 -1.50 11.19 0.30
CA GLY A 293 -1.48 12.64 0.49
C GLY A 293 -2.74 13.13 1.22
N ILE A 294 -3.92 12.64 0.83
CA ILE A 294 -5.18 12.96 1.50
C ILE A 294 -5.15 12.51 2.97
N CYS A 295 -4.67 11.30 3.27
CA CYS A 295 -4.54 10.82 4.65
C CYS A 295 -3.63 11.72 5.50
N LEU A 296 -2.51 12.20 4.94
CA LEU A 296 -1.61 13.14 5.61
C LEU A 296 -2.29 14.50 5.89
N LEU A 297 -3.15 14.98 5.00
CA LEU A 297 -3.95 16.18 5.24
C LEU A 297 -5.02 15.95 6.33
N LEU A 298 -5.72 14.83 6.28
CA LEU A 298 -6.75 14.46 7.26
C LEU A 298 -6.19 14.34 8.68
N ASP A 299 -4.95 13.86 8.85
CA ASP A 299 -4.24 13.86 10.14
C ASP A 299 -4.18 15.26 10.78
N ARG A 300 -4.11 16.33 9.97
CA ARG A 300 -4.04 17.71 10.43
C ARG A 300 -5.41 18.36 10.61
N MET A 301 -6.36 18.02 9.75
CA MET A 301 -7.64 18.72 9.65
C MET A 301 -8.79 18.08 10.42
N SER A 302 -8.78 16.75 10.56
CA SER A 302 -9.89 16.02 11.15
C SER A 302 -9.37 14.95 12.12
N PRO A 303 -8.94 15.35 13.33
CA PRO A 303 -8.51 14.39 14.35
C PRO A 303 -9.60 13.34 14.60
N GLY A 304 -9.27 12.05 14.44
CA GLY A 304 -10.23 10.94 14.57
C GLY A 304 -10.84 10.45 13.26
N TRP A 305 -10.45 11.00 12.10
CA TRP A 305 -10.96 10.57 10.79
C TRP A 305 -10.85 9.05 10.55
N LYS A 306 -9.82 8.40 11.09
CA LYS A 306 -9.59 6.96 10.95
C LYS A 306 -10.73 6.10 11.51
N ASP A 307 -11.45 6.59 12.52
CA ASP A 307 -12.59 5.89 13.13
C ASP A 307 -13.86 6.02 12.26
N GLU A 308 -13.95 7.07 11.43
CA GLU A 308 -15.10 7.35 10.56
C GLU A 308 -14.97 6.75 9.16
N LEU A 309 -13.74 6.46 8.72
CA LEU A 309 -13.40 6.15 7.33
C LEU A 309 -14.24 5.04 6.70
N PHE A 310 -14.56 4.00 7.48
CA PHE A 310 -15.32 2.85 6.98
C PHE A 310 -16.80 2.85 7.42
N GLY A 311 -17.24 3.90 8.11
CA GLY A 311 -18.56 3.94 8.76
C GLY A 311 -19.73 4.36 7.86
N HIS A 312 -19.50 5.04 6.74
CA HIS A 312 -20.58 5.82 6.08
C HIS A 312 -20.50 5.94 4.55
N GLY A 313 -19.75 5.08 3.84
CA GLY A 313 -19.63 5.16 2.38
C GLY A 313 -18.98 6.47 1.89
N LEU A 314 -18.21 7.13 2.76
CA LEU A 314 -17.45 8.33 2.43
C LEU A 314 -16.13 7.93 1.78
N THR A 315 -15.77 8.64 0.72
CA THR A 315 -14.46 8.52 0.07
C THR A 315 -13.44 9.39 0.81
N LEU A 316 -12.14 9.10 0.66
CA LEU A 316 -11.10 9.95 1.27
C LEU A 316 -11.22 11.41 0.82
N ALA A 317 -11.50 11.64 -0.47
CA ALA A 317 -11.73 12.97 -1.01
C ALA A 317 -12.95 13.66 -0.38
N GLY A 318 -14.07 12.94 -0.20
CA GLY A 318 -15.25 13.50 0.46
C GLY A 318 -15.03 13.81 1.94
N MET A 319 -14.21 13.02 2.64
CA MET A 319 -13.81 13.34 4.02
C MET A 319 -12.94 14.60 4.08
N LEU A 320 -12.02 14.78 3.13
CA LEU A 320 -11.18 15.97 3.05
C LEU A 320 -11.99 17.22 2.75
N GLU A 321 -12.94 17.14 1.81
CA GLU A 321 -13.87 18.22 1.49
C GLU A 321 -14.68 18.63 2.73
N LYS A 322 -15.30 17.68 3.43
CA LYS A 322 -16.03 17.93 4.67
C LYS A 322 -15.15 18.58 5.74
N ALA A 323 -13.89 18.16 5.87
CA ALA A 323 -12.95 18.75 6.82
C ALA A 323 -12.61 20.22 6.48
N ALA A 324 -12.55 20.56 5.19
CA ALA A 324 -12.36 21.93 4.72
C ALA A 324 -13.58 22.82 5.01
N GLU A 325 -14.80 22.30 4.85
CA GLU A 325 -16.04 23.03 5.18
C GLU A 325 -16.12 23.39 6.67
N VAL A 326 -15.80 22.43 7.56
CA VAL A 326 -15.85 22.66 9.02
C VAL A 326 -14.80 23.67 9.48
N SER A 327 -13.63 23.68 8.83
CA SER A 327 -12.55 24.61 9.16
C SER A 327 -12.93 26.07 8.91
N ASP A 328 -13.77 26.33 7.91
CA ASP A 328 -14.29 27.67 7.60
C ASP A 328 -15.34 28.18 8.60
N ASP A 329 -16.22 27.28 9.06
CA ASP A 329 -17.29 27.63 10.00
C ASP A 329 -16.76 27.84 11.43
N GLY A 330 -15.75 27.06 11.85
CA GLY A 330 -15.09 27.19 13.16
C GLY A 330 -14.22 28.44 13.31
N GLY A 331 -13.78 29.05 12.20
CA GLY A 331 -12.97 30.27 12.18
C GLY A 331 -13.76 31.56 12.41
N LYS A 332 -15.09 31.54 12.23
CA LYS A 332 -15.95 32.74 12.36
C LYS A 332 -16.54 32.94 13.76
N GLU A 333 -16.69 31.91 14.59
CA GLU A 333 -17.33 32.06 15.90
C GLU A 333 -16.38 32.44 17.05
N VAL A 334 -15.06 32.32 16.88
CA VAL A 334 -14.11 32.53 18.00
C VAL A 334 -13.65 33.98 18.16
N TYR A 335 -13.92 34.87 17.20
CA TYR A 335 -13.51 36.29 17.27
C TYR A 335 -14.63 37.30 17.52
N ASP A 336 -15.90 36.89 17.59
CA ASP A 336 -17.03 37.83 17.73
C ASP A 336 -17.65 37.90 19.14
N THR A 337 -17.05 37.23 20.14
CA THR A 337 -17.48 37.33 21.56
C THR A 337 -16.52 38.11 22.46
N ALA A 338 -15.59 38.88 21.89
CA ALA A 338 -14.78 39.85 22.63
C ALA A 338 -15.09 41.28 22.16
N GLY A 339 -16.33 41.72 22.40
CA GLY A 339 -16.79 43.11 22.24
C GLY A 339 -17.30 43.67 23.56
#